data_AF-A0A0P0NHB5-F1
#
_entry.id   AF-A0A0P0NHB5-F1
#
_cell.length_a   1.000
_cell.length_b   1.000
_cell.length_c   1.000
_cell.angle_alpha   90.00
_cell.angle_beta   90.00
_cell.angle_gamma   90.00
#
_symmetry.space_group_name_H-M   'P 1'
#
loop_
_entity.id
_entity.type
_entity.pdbx_description
1 polymer ?
#
loop_
_entity_poly.entity_id
_entity_poly.type
_entity_poly.pdbx_seq_one_letter_code
_entity_poly.pdbx_strand_id
1 'polypeptide(L)'
;MRFISESPESRYSIISYNGLNIFLDTNDFSSESIQKAQSFCALHSYAKTRTNAVYFLRGTTKQVDYDKILVGILEAETLPIQLNEIVHCLTFWNQEGEDCFQINGKDGQTYSEFILKCILSDCQVFVEPYSELFITGRGGDHVWVSHKDCDQLIMIIHF
;
A
#
# COMPACT_ATOMS: atom_id res chain seq x y z
N MET A 1 -4.33 6.16 -20.68
CA MET A 1 -5.25 6.96 -19.85
C MET A 1 -4.45 7.53 -18.70
N ARG A 2 -4.62 8.80 -18.31
CA ARG A 2 -3.96 9.36 -17.12
C ARG A 2 -4.97 9.37 -15.98
N PHE A 3 -4.71 8.59 -14.94
CA PHE A 3 -5.51 8.62 -13.71
C PHE A 3 -4.91 9.70 -12.80
N ILE A 4 -5.73 10.65 -12.37
CA ILE A 4 -5.34 11.68 -11.40
C ILE A 4 -6.46 11.72 -10.37
N SER A 5 -6.27 10.99 -9.27
CA SER A 5 -7.18 11.02 -8.13
C SER A 5 -6.86 12.18 -7.19
N GLU A 6 -7.86 12.58 -6.42
CA GLU A 6 -7.69 13.49 -5.29
C GLU A 6 -6.68 12.92 -4.28
N SER A 7 -6.10 13.80 -3.45
CA SER A 7 -5.13 13.38 -2.44
C SER A 7 -5.76 12.35 -1.47
N PRO A 8 -5.08 11.22 -1.20
CA PRO A 8 -5.57 10.24 -0.23
C PRO A 8 -5.69 10.82 1.19
N GLU A 9 -4.94 11.88 1.51
CA GLU A 9 -4.84 12.43 2.86
C GLU A 9 -6.16 12.98 3.40
N SER A 10 -7.06 13.45 2.53
CA SER A 10 -8.38 13.95 2.94
C SER A 10 -9.42 12.83 3.12
N ARG A 11 -9.12 11.61 2.66
CA ARG A 11 -10.06 10.49 2.64
C ARG A 11 -9.94 9.59 3.87
N TYR A 12 -8.75 9.52 4.44
CA TYR A 12 -8.40 8.57 5.50
C TYR A 12 -8.22 9.24 6.85
N SER A 13 -8.47 8.48 7.92
CA SER A 13 -8.20 8.93 9.28
C SER A 13 -6.71 8.81 9.58
N ILE A 14 -6.14 9.83 10.23
CA ILE A 14 -4.72 9.93 10.50
C ILE A 14 -4.45 9.76 12.00
N ILE A 15 -3.52 8.89 12.34
CA ILE A 15 -2.93 8.83 13.69
C ILE A 15 -1.43 9.10 13.60
N SER A 16 -0.92 9.89 14.54
CA SER A 16 0.52 10.08 14.69
C SER A 16 1.08 9.08 15.69
N TYR A 17 2.13 8.35 15.29
CA TYR A 17 2.81 7.36 16.14
C TYR A 17 4.32 7.42 15.92
N ASN A 18 5.08 7.76 16.96
CA ASN A 18 6.55 7.87 16.91
C ASN A 18 7.08 8.75 15.75
N GLY A 19 6.38 9.84 15.43
CA GLY A 19 6.76 10.74 14.33
C GLY A 19 6.29 10.31 12.94
N LEU A 20 5.61 9.17 12.82
CA LEU A 20 5.00 8.69 11.58
C LEU A 20 3.50 9.03 11.53
N ASN A 21 3.02 9.35 10.34
CA ASN A 21 1.58 9.40 10.06
C ASN A 21 1.10 8.04 9.58
N ILE A 22 0.17 7.44 10.30
CA ILE A 22 -0.48 6.18 9.91
C ILE A 22 -1.89 6.53 9.44
N PHE A 23 -2.18 6.19 8.19
CA PHE A 23 -3.48 6.32 7.56
C PHE A 23 -4.28 5.04 7.74
N LEU A 24 -5.51 5.20 8.22
CA LEU A 24 -6.50 4.14 8.44
C LEU A 24 -7.78 4.46 7.66
N ASP A 25 -8.51 3.43 7.24
CA ASP A 25 -9.85 3.65 6.69
C ASP A 25 -10.74 4.26 7.77
N THR A 26 -11.40 5.38 7.46
CA THR A 26 -12.24 6.12 8.41
C THR A 26 -13.37 5.26 8.97
N ASN A 27 -13.82 4.25 8.22
CA ASN A 27 -14.87 3.35 8.65
C ASN A 27 -14.32 2.08 9.34
N ASP A 28 -12.99 1.84 9.32
CA ASP A 28 -12.28 0.79 10.09
C ASP A 28 -11.32 1.38 11.13
N PHE A 29 -11.78 2.43 11.81
CA PHE A 29 -11.01 3.15 12.83
C PHE A 29 -11.27 2.64 14.25
N SER A 30 -11.20 1.32 14.43
CA SER A 30 -11.40 0.68 15.74
C SER A 30 -10.12 0.71 16.60
N SER A 31 -10.27 0.57 17.92
CA SER A 31 -9.12 0.43 18.83
C SER A 31 -8.21 -0.76 18.46
N GLU A 32 -8.80 -1.84 17.92
CA GLU A 32 -8.03 -2.99 17.45
C GLU A 32 -7.21 -2.65 16.20
N SER A 33 -7.82 -2.03 15.19
CA SER A 33 -7.13 -1.61 13.96
C SER A 33 -5.98 -0.63 14.26
N ILE A 34 -6.20 0.31 15.18
CA ILE A 34 -5.16 1.22 15.67
C ILE A 34 -4.00 0.45 16.30
N GLN A 35 -4.29 -0.47 17.22
CA GLN A 35 -3.25 -1.27 17.90
C GLN A 35 -2.46 -2.14 16.94
N LYS A 36 -3.13 -2.74 15.96
CA LYS A 36 -2.51 -3.56 14.91
C LYS A 36 -1.59 -2.73 14.03
N ALA A 37 -2.03 -1.55 13.58
CA ALA A 37 -1.22 -0.66 12.77
C ALA A 37 0.02 -0.13 13.52
N GLN A 38 -0.14 0.25 14.80
CA GLN A 38 0.98 0.65 15.65
C GLN A 38 1.97 -0.50 15.88
N SER A 39 1.46 -1.71 16.11
CA SER A 39 2.29 -2.91 16.31
C SER A 39 3.10 -3.24 15.05
N PHE A 40 2.48 -3.15 13.86
CA PHE A 40 3.18 -3.29 12.57
C PHE A 40 4.33 -2.29 12.45
N CYS A 41 4.07 -1.01 12.71
CA CYS A 41 5.10 0.04 12.64
C CYS A 41 6.24 -0.18 13.64
N ALA A 42 5.94 -0.66 14.85
CA ALA A 42 6.93 -0.96 15.87
C ALA A 42 7.81 -2.16 15.49
N LEU A 43 7.22 -3.25 14.97
CA LEU A 43 7.94 -4.46 14.59
C LEU A 43 8.96 -4.23 13.49
N HIS A 44 8.64 -3.39 12.52
CA HIS A 44 9.48 -3.18 11.34
C HIS A 44 10.43 -1.98 11.47
N SER A 45 10.50 -1.38 12.67
CA SER A 45 11.35 -0.23 12.97
C SER A 45 11.19 0.94 11.99
N TYR A 46 10.00 1.09 11.38
CA TYR A 46 9.78 2.16 10.40
C TYR A 46 9.91 3.57 11.01
N ALA A 47 9.83 3.67 12.34
CA ALA A 47 10.12 4.90 13.08
C ALA A 47 11.62 5.29 13.09
N LYS A 48 12.51 4.43 12.56
CA LYS A 48 13.97 4.66 12.46
C LYS A 48 14.47 4.68 11.00
N THR A 49 13.60 4.39 10.03
CA THR A 49 13.89 4.45 8.58
C THR A 49 13.40 5.78 8.00
N ARG A 50 13.68 6.05 6.72
CA ARG A 50 13.22 7.24 5.98
C ARG A 50 11.71 7.21 5.67
N THR A 51 10.91 6.63 6.54
CA THR A 51 9.47 6.50 6.36
C THR A 51 8.78 7.78 6.84
N ASN A 52 7.93 8.35 5.99
CA ASN A 52 7.11 9.52 6.35
C ASN A 52 5.68 9.12 6.70
N ALA A 53 5.15 8.08 6.05
CA ALA A 53 3.80 7.60 6.32
C ALA A 53 3.59 6.11 6.08
N VAL A 54 2.54 5.57 6.68
CA VAL A 54 2.08 4.18 6.51
C VAL A 54 0.59 4.16 6.18
N TYR A 55 0.22 3.49 5.09
CA TYR A 55 -1.16 3.24 4.67
C TYR A 55 -1.57 1.84 5.13
N PHE A 56 -2.24 1.75 6.27
CA PHE A 56 -2.77 0.51 6.85
C PHE A 56 -4.26 0.41 6.56
N LEU A 57 -4.61 0.13 5.30
CA LEU A 57 -5.96 0.35 4.76
C LEU A 57 -6.72 -0.97 4.57
N ARG A 58 -7.13 -1.60 5.66
CA ARG A 58 -7.92 -2.85 5.63
C ARG A 58 -9.29 -2.66 4.99
N GLY A 59 -9.93 -1.51 5.24
CA GLY A 59 -11.27 -1.21 4.79
C GLY A 59 -12.36 -1.87 5.63
N THR A 60 -13.62 -1.85 5.18
CA THR A 60 -14.78 -2.26 6.01
C THR A 60 -15.61 -3.40 5.46
N THR A 61 -15.57 -3.62 4.16
CA THR A 61 -16.25 -4.75 3.52
C THR A 61 -15.26 -5.87 3.30
N LYS A 62 -15.68 -7.13 3.54
CA LYS A 62 -14.84 -8.33 3.31
C LYS A 62 -13.43 -8.21 3.90
N GLN A 63 -13.33 -7.69 5.12
CA GLN A 63 -12.05 -7.39 5.74
C GLN A 63 -11.16 -8.63 5.83
N VAL A 64 -9.98 -8.60 5.20
CA VAL A 64 -8.97 -9.66 5.35
C VAL A 64 -8.48 -9.76 6.80
N ASP A 65 -7.90 -10.90 7.18
CA ASP A 65 -7.23 -11.05 8.47
C ASP A 65 -6.08 -10.03 8.63
N TYR A 66 -5.80 -9.59 9.87
CA TYR A 66 -4.79 -8.54 10.13
C TYR A 66 -3.36 -8.91 9.70
N ASP A 67 -3.05 -10.20 9.59
CA ASP A 67 -1.76 -10.73 9.12
C ASP A 67 -1.69 -10.92 7.60
N LYS A 68 -2.76 -10.54 6.88
CA LYS A 68 -2.88 -10.60 5.41
C LYS A 68 -3.15 -9.23 4.81
N ILE A 69 -2.91 -8.16 5.56
CA ILE A 69 -3.12 -6.79 5.09
C ILE A 69 -1.91 -6.37 4.25
N LEU A 70 -2.19 -5.94 3.03
CA LEU A 70 -1.26 -5.22 2.18
C LEU A 70 -1.08 -3.80 2.74
N VAL A 71 0.16 -3.45 3.10
CA VAL A 71 0.50 -2.17 3.74
C VAL A 71 1.39 -1.34 2.82
N GLY A 72 0.97 -0.11 2.54
CA GLY A 72 1.78 0.88 1.81
C GLY A 72 2.66 1.68 2.76
N ILE A 73 3.91 1.91 2.41
CA ILE A 73 4.91 2.60 3.21
C ILE A 73 5.49 3.71 2.34
N LEU A 74 5.25 4.96 2.72
CA LEU A 74 5.70 6.13 1.98
C LEU A 74 7.04 6.61 2.52
N GLU A 75 8.05 6.65 1.65
CA GLU A 75 9.37 7.25 1.94
C GLU A 75 9.54 8.65 1.33
N ALA A 76 8.74 9.00 0.33
CA ALA A 76 8.67 10.38 -0.15
C ALA A 76 7.97 11.27 0.91
N GLU A 77 8.29 12.57 0.90
CA GLU A 77 7.63 13.54 1.81
C GLU A 77 6.13 13.61 1.54
N THR A 78 5.75 13.52 0.27
CA THR A 78 4.36 13.43 -0.19
C THR A 78 4.26 12.40 -1.30
N LEU A 79 3.10 11.73 -1.41
CA LEU A 79 2.82 10.86 -2.53
C LEU A 79 2.62 11.73 -3.79
N PRO A 80 3.38 11.51 -4.88
CA PRO A 80 3.14 12.22 -6.13
C PRO A 80 1.71 11.97 -6.62
N ILE A 81 1.01 13.03 -7.03
CA ILE A 81 -0.41 12.97 -7.42
C ILE A 81 -0.69 11.94 -8.53
N GLN A 82 0.30 11.69 -9.38
CA GLN A 82 0.27 10.69 -10.45
C GLN A 82 0.12 9.26 -9.93
N LEU A 83 0.51 9.01 -8.68
CA LEU A 83 0.56 7.70 -8.03
C LEU A 83 -0.55 7.52 -6.98
N ASN A 84 -1.46 8.49 -6.82
CA ASN A 84 -2.54 8.44 -5.81
C ASN A 84 -3.41 7.18 -5.91
N GLU A 85 -3.63 6.67 -7.12
CA GLU A 85 -4.45 5.46 -7.34
C GLU A 85 -3.86 4.19 -6.71
N ILE A 86 -2.55 4.15 -6.48
CA ILE A 86 -1.92 3.00 -5.81
C ILE A 86 -2.56 2.79 -4.43
N VAL A 87 -2.86 3.87 -3.72
CA VAL A 87 -3.49 3.81 -2.39
C VAL A 87 -4.90 3.21 -2.46
N HIS A 88 -5.65 3.50 -3.53
CA HIS A 88 -6.96 2.89 -3.76
C HIS A 88 -6.86 1.38 -4.01
N CYS A 89 -5.84 0.94 -4.75
CA CYS A 89 -5.59 -0.48 -4.96
C CYS A 89 -5.27 -1.22 -3.65
N LEU A 90 -4.59 -0.58 -2.69
CA LEU A 90 -4.35 -1.20 -1.37
C LEU A 90 -5.67 -1.58 -0.70
N THR A 91 -6.60 -0.63 -0.62
CA THR A 91 -7.92 -0.87 -0.03
C THR A 91 -8.69 -1.94 -0.80
N PHE A 92 -8.65 -1.92 -2.14
CA PHE A 92 -9.33 -2.94 -2.95
C PHE A 92 -8.80 -4.35 -2.67
N TRP A 93 -7.48 -4.56 -2.73
CA TRP A 93 -6.90 -5.89 -2.52
C TRP A 93 -7.03 -6.38 -1.08
N ASN A 94 -7.10 -5.48 -0.10
CA ASN A 94 -7.40 -5.82 1.30
C ASN A 94 -8.87 -6.23 1.55
N GLN A 95 -9.76 -6.07 0.59
CA GLN A 95 -11.17 -6.45 0.71
C GLN A 95 -11.56 -7.56 -0.26
N GLU A 96 -11.14 -7.46 -1.51
CA GLU A 96 -11.55 -8.36 -2.58
C GLU A 96 -10.48 -9.41 -2.90
N GLY A 97 -9.30 -9.32 -2.27
CA GLY A 97 -8.16 -10.17 -2.59
C GLY A 97 -8.43 -11.66 -2.43
N GLU A 98 -9.08 -12.06 -1.34
CA GLU A 98 -9.36 -13.48 -1.06
C GLU A 98 -10.33 -14.09 -2.09
N ASP A 99 -11.42 -13.40 -2.39
CA ASP A 99 -12.37 -13.82 -3.42
C ASP A 99 -11.69 -13.87 -4.81
N CYS A 100 -10.90 -12.85 -5.14
CA CYS A 100 -10.15 -12.81 -6.39
C CYS A 100 -9.16 -13.97 -6.49
N PHE A 101 -8.51 -14.35 -5.40
CA PHE A 101 -7.59 -15.48 -5.34
C PHE A 101 -8.31 -16.82 -5.50
N GLN A 102 -9.47 -17.01 -4.87
CA GLN A 102 -10.25 -18.24 -5.04
C GLN A 102 -10.71 -18.44 -6.50
N ILE A 103 -10.99 -17.35 -7.22
CA ILE A 103 -11.47 -17.40 -8.61
C ILE A 103 -10.31 -17.48 -9.62
N ASN A 104 -9.23 -16.74 -9.39
CA ASN A 104 -8.18 -16.50 -10.39
C ASN A 104 -6.79 -17.04 -9.98
N GLY A 105 -6.66 -17.56 -8.76
CA GLY A 105 -5.44 -18.19 -8.28
C GLY A 105 -5.07 -19.39 -9.15
N LYS A 106 -3.78 -19.53 -9.44
CA LYS A 106 -3.28 -20.68 -10.18
C LYS A 106 -2.96 -21.83 -9.23
N ASP A 107 -3.05 -23.07 -9.72
CA ASP A 107 -2.65 -24.25 -8.96
C ASP A 107 -1.21 -24.11 -8.43
N GLY A 108 -1.06 -24.24 -7.10
CA GLY A 108 0.22 -24.13 -6.40
C GLY A 108 0.70 -22.70 -6.10
N GLN A 109 -0.04 -21.66 -6.49
CA GLN A 109 0.27 -20.28 -6.14
C GLN A 109 -0.20 -19.97 -4.71
N THR A 110 0.65 -19.33 -3.91
CA THR A 110 0.24 -18.84 -2.57
C THR A 110 -0.55 -17.54 -2.67
N TYR A 111 -1.35 -17.23 -1.64
CA TYR A 111 -2.11 -16.00 -1.58
C TYR A 111 -1.23 -14.75 -1.68
N SER A 112 -0.12 -14.69 -0.94
CA SER A 112 0.86 -13.59 -1.00
C SER A 112 1.41 -13.40 -2.41
N GLU A 113 1.81 -14.48 -3.09
CA GLU A 113 2.32 -14.39 -4.47
C GLU A 113 1.27 -13.90 -5.45
N PHE A 114 -0.01 -14.23 -5.23
CA PHE A 114 -1.11 -13.73 -6.01
C PHE A 114 -1.32 -12.23 -5.80
N ILE A 115 -1.43 -11.78 -4.56
CA ILE A 115 -1.64 -10.37 -4.24
C ILE A 115 -0.46 -9.51 -4.72
N LEU A 116 0.78 -9.94 -4.47
CA LEU A 116 1.98 -9.23 -4.92
C LEU A 116 2.08 -9.15 -6.45
N LYS A 117 1.61 -10.18 -7.17
CA LYS A 117 1.53 -10.13 -8.63
C LYS A 117 0.48 -9.13 -9.11
N CYS A 118 -0.69 -9.12 -8.48
CA CYS A 118 -1.77 -8.20 -8.85
C CYS A 118 -1.39 -6.74 -8.58
N ILE A 119 -0.88 -6.42 -7.38
CA ILE A 119 -0.48 -5.05 -7.06
C ILE A 119 0.70 -4.57 -7.90
N LEU A 120 1.64 -5.45 -8.27
CA LEU A 120 2.69 -5.11 -9.23
C LEU A 120 2.10 -4.72 -10.59
N SER A 121 1.12 -5.48 -11.07
CA SER A 121 0.44 -5.17 -12.34
C SER A 121 -0.27 -3.81 -12.28
N ASP A 122 -0.95 -3.51 -11.18
CA ASP A 122 -1.61 -2.21 -10.99
C ASP A 122 -0.59 -1.07 -10.95
N CYS A 123 0.50 -1.23 -10.19
CA CYS A 123 1.58 -0.25 -10.13
C CYS A 123 2.18 0.00 -11.52
N GLN A 124 2.36 -1.05 -12.34
CA GLN A 124 2.85 -0.92 -13.70
C GLN A 124 1.90 -0.08 -14.58
N VAL A 125 0.59 -0.31 -14.47
CA VAL A 125 -0.42 0.46 -15.20
C VAL A 125 -0.42 1.94 -14.79
N PHE A 126 -0.20 2.26 -13.52
CA PHE A 126 -0.15 3.66 -13.05
C PHE A 126 1.18 4.34 -13.36
N VAL A 127 2.28 3.58 -13.38
CA VAL A 127 3.61 4.09 -13.71
C VAL A 127 3.80 4.28 -15.22
N GLU A 128 3.23 3.42 -16.06
CA GLU A 128 3.42 3.43 -17.52
C GLU A 128 3.19 4.81 -18.18
N PRO A 129 2.09 5.56 -17.87
CA PRO A 129 1.85 6.89 -18.42
C PRO A 129 2.88 7.97 -18.02
N TYR A 130 3.72 7.67 -17.03
CA TYR A 130 4.75 8.54 -16.45
C TYR A 130 6.09 7.80 -16.35
N SER A 131 6.33 6.85 -17.27
CA SER A 131 7.49 5.95 -17.26
C SER A 131 8.82 6.67 -17.47
N GLU A 132 8.81 7.93 -17.87
CA GLU A 132 9.95 8.84 -17.88
C GLU A 132 10.36 9.31 -16.47
N LEU A 133 9.43 9.38 -15.52
CA LEU A 133 9.67 9.85 -14.15
C LEU A 133 9.76 8.70 -13.14
N PHE A 134 8.90 7.69 -13.29
CA PHE A 134 8.74 6.64 -12.28
C PHE A 134 9.06 5.26 -12.82
N ILE A 135 9.49 4.38 -11.92
CA ILE A 135 9.71 2.97 -12.16
C ILE A 135 9.14 2.16 -11.00
N THR A 136 8.67 0.95 -11.28
CA THR A 136 8.19 0.01 -10.27
C THR A 136 8.79 -1.37 -10.49
N GLY A 137 8.90 -2.13 -9.41
CA GLY A 137 9.37 -3.51 -9.43
C GLY A 137 8.91 -4.29 -8.21
N ARG A 138 9.32 -5.55 -8.17
CA ARG A 138 9.05 -6.46 -7.05
C ARG A 138 10.36 -6.98 -6.48
N GLY A 139 10.46 -7.05 -5.16
CA GLY A 139 11.54 -7.72 -4.45
C GLY A 139 10.94 -8.65 -3.40
N GLY A 140 11.24 -9.96 -3.44
CA GLY A 140 10.72 -10.92 -2.45
C GLY A 140 9.20 -10.80 -2.19
N ASP A 141 8.89 -10.27 -1.01
CA ASP A 141 7.58 -10.07 -0.39
C ASP A 141 7.01 -8.64 -0.54
N HIS A 142 7.59 -7.79 -1.39
CA HIS A 142 7.12 -6.42 -1.58
C HIS A 142 7.16 -5.95 -3.03
N VAL A 143 6.36 -4.93 -3.31
CA VAL A 143 6.39 -4.12 -4.54
C VAL A 143 6.87 -2.74 -4.19
N TRP A 144 7.67 -2.13 -5.05
CA TRP A 144 8.22 -0.80 -4.81
C TRP A 144 7.99 0.13 -6.00
N VAL A 145 7.95 1.43 -5.74
CA VAL A 145 7.88 2.50 -6.73
C VAL A 145 8.93 3.55 -6.39
N SER A 146 9.72 3.98 -7.38
CA SER A 146 10.83 4.91 -7.21
C SER A 146 10.85 5.97 -8.33
N HIS A 147 11.45 7.11 -8.04
CA HIS A 147 11.77 8.14 -9.02
C HIS A 147 13.04 7.76 -9.78
N LYS A 148 13.02 7.80 -11.11
CA LYS A 148 14.12 7.31 -11.97
C LYS A 148 15.37 8.16 -11.90
N ASP A 149 15.21 9.49 -11.87
CA ASP A 149 16.37 10.39 -12.01
C ASP A 149 17.21 10.54 -10.74
N CYS A 150 16.61 10.39 -9.56
CA CYS A 150 17.26 10.63 -8.27
C CYS A 150 17.35 9.38 -7.40
N ASP A 151 16.94 8.22 -7.93
CA ASP A 151 16.86 6.93 -7.21
C ASP A 151 16.10 7.01 -5.87
N GLN A 152 15.21 7.99 -5.72
CA GLN A 152 14.41 8.14 -4.52
C GLN A 152 13.32 7.08 -4.51
N LEU A 153 13.33 6.23 -3.47
CA LEU A 153 12.21 5.36 -3.17
C LEU A 153 11.00 6.20 -2.74
N ILE A 154 9.87 5.99 -3.43
CA ILE A 154 8.63 6.72 -3.15
C ILE A 154 7.78 5.90 -2.20
N MET A 155 7.50 4.66 -2.57
CA MET A 155 6.62 3.78 -1.80
C MET A 155 7.11 2.33 -1.86
N ILE A 156 7.02 1.64 -0.74
CA ILE A 156 7.08 0.18 -0.65
C ILE A 156 5.70 -0.33 -0.25
N ILE A 157 5.23 -1.39 -0.89
CA ILE A 157 3.99 -2.08 -0.58
C ILE A 157 4.34 -3.48 -0.11
N HIS A 158 4.14 -3.76 1.18
CA HIS A 158 4.45 -5.02 1.82
C HIS A 158 3.20 -5.88 2.01
N PHE A 159 3.37 -7.19 1.84
CA PHE A 159 2.39 -8.20 2.18
C PHE A 159 2.98 -9.20 3.18
#